data_AF-H3ZFI7-F1
#
_entry.id   AF-H3ZFI7-F1
#
_cell.length_a   1.000
_cell.length_b   1.000
_cell.length_c   1.000
_cell.angle_alpha   90.00
_cell.angle_beta   90.00
_cell.angle_gamma   90.00
#
_symmetry.space_group_name_H-M   'P 1'
#
loop_
_entity.id
_entity.type
_entity.pdbx_description
1 polymer ?
#
loop_
_entity_poly.entity_id
_entity_poly.type
_entity_poly.pdbx_seq_one_letter_code
_entity_poly.pdbx_strand_id
1 'polypeptide(L)'
;MKMFERIQKETHIVEDRELTASYDRFSTVFTLSLDGKVLVSKPFVFSSKYESEIEIASKIYKVHIFAFILWRSKLTVNNEVIIEELIPSRKRKSIGGLIYSLALGTARVLG
;
A
#
# COMPACT_ATOMS: atom_id res chain seq x y z
N MET A 1 23.40 3.64 -3.36
CA MET A 1 22.42 4.26 -2.43
C MET A 1 21.10 4.46 -3.17
N LYS A 2 19.96 4.01 -2.64
CA LYS A 2 18.64 4.43 -3.17
C LYS A 2 18.24 5.70 -2.42
N MET A 3 18.08 6.79 -3.15
CA MET A 3 17.65 8.08 -2.60
C MET A 3 16.24 7.92 -2.00
N PHE A 4 15.98 8.60 -0.88
CA PHE A 4 14.68 8.51 -0.22
C PHE A 4 13.63 9.23 -1.06
N GLU A 5 12.89 8.49 -1.88
CA GLU A 5 11.74 9.04 -2.60
C GLU A 5 10.60 9.28 -1.61
N ARG A 6 10.22 10.56 -1.45
CA ARG A 6 9.12 10.97 -0.57
C ARG A 6 7.77 10.46 -1.09
N ILE A 7 7.56 10.57 -2.40
CA ILE A 7 6.30 10.16 -3.05
C ILE A 7 6.60 8.89 -3.83
N GLN A 8 5.97 7.79 -3.44
CA GLN A 8 5.94 6.58 -4.25
C GLN A 8 4.78 6.69 -5.22
N LYS A 9 5.04 6.53 -6.50
CA LYS A 9 4.00 6.47 -7.54
C LYS A 9 4.17 5.19 -8.31
N GLU A 10 3.07 4.54 -8.61
CA GLU A 10 3.03 3.38 -9.48
C GLU A 10 1.81 3.47 -10.37
N THR A 11 2.04 3.28 -11.66
CA THR A 11 1.00 3.33 -12.68
C THR A 11 0.76 1.92 -13.17
N HIS A 12 -0.50 1.51 -13.12
CA HIS A 12 -0.97 0.21 -13.57
C HIS A 12 -1.97 0.42 -14.70
N ILE A 13 -1.83 -0.34 -15.79
CA ILE A 13 -2.81 -0.35 -16.88
C ILE A 13 -3.85 -1.42 -16.54
N VAL A 14 -5.08 -1.00 -16.27
CA VAL A 14 -6.19 -1.90 -15.93
C VAL A 14 -7.32 -1.65 -16.92
N GLU A 15 -7.65 -2.66 -17.72
CA GLU A 15 -8.72 -2.57 -18.74
C GLU A 15 -8.61 -1.31 -19.63
N ASP A 16 -7.41 -1.06 -20.15
CA ASP A 16 -7.09 0.09 -21.02
C ASP A 16 -7.21 1.47 -20.33
N ARG A 17 -7.39 1.50 -19.00
CA ARG A 17 -7.40 2.72 -18.19
C ARG A 17 -6.16 2.81 -17.33
N GLU A 18 -5.62 4.02 -17.25
CA GLU A 18 -4.44 4.30 -16.44
C GLU A 18 -4.83 4.47 -14.97
N LEU A 19 -4.48 3.50 -14.14
CA LEU A 19 -4.66 3.56 -12.68
C LEU A 19 -3.34 3.97 -12.03
N THR A 20 -3.27 5.21 -11.56
CA THR A 20 -2.11 5.73 -10.83
C THR A 20 -2.36 5.66 -9.33
N ALA A 21 -1.60 4.82 -8.64
CA ALA A 21 -1.52 4.80 -7.18
C ALA A 21 -0.34 5.67 -6.73
N SER A 22 -0.58 6.54 -5.77
CA SER A 22 0.46 7.38 -5.18
C SER A 22 0.37 7.41 -3.66
N TYR A 23 1.52 7.43 -3.01
CA TYR A 23 1.65 7.47 -1.56
C TYR A 23 2.76 8.43 -1.15
N ASP A 24 2.39 9.48 -0.43
CA ASP A 24 3.34 10.39 0.23
C ASP A 24 3.74 9.80 1.57
N ARG A 25 5.01 9.42 1.69
CA ARG A 25 5.57 8.81 2.91
C ARG A 25 5.65 9.79 4.09
N PHE A 26 5.66 11.10 3.83
CA PHE A 26 5.76 12.12 4.88
C PHE A 26 4.37 12.46 5.45
N SER A 27 3.40 12.74 4.57
CA SER A 27 2.03 13.04 4.98
C SER A 27 1.17 11.77 5.19
N THR A 28 1.70 10.59 4.85
CA THR A 28 1.00 9.30 4.86
C THR A 28 -0.27 9.29 4.01
N VAL A 29 -0.39 10.22 3.06
CA VAL A 29 -1.55 10.33 2.17
C VAL A 29 -1.41 9.34 1.03
N PHE A 30 -2.44 8.52 0.87
CA PHE A 30 -2.63 7.69 -0.30
C PHE A 30 -3.64 8.32 -1.23
N THR A 31 -3.24 8.48 -2.48
CA THR A 31 -4.09 9.00 -3.54
C THR A 31 -4.13 7.98 -4.67
N LEU A 32 -5.34 7.53 -4.98
CA LEU A 32 -5.62 6.69 -6.13
C LEU A 32 -6.33 7.53 -7.18
N SER A 33 -5.74 7.58 -8.37
CA SER A 33 -6.26 8.30 -9.51
C SER A 33 -6.50 7.33 -10.66
N LEU A 34 -7.62 7.48 -11.35
CA LEU A 34 -7.95 6.77 -12.58
C LEU A 34 -8.04 7.80 -13.70
N ASP A 35 -7.22 7.66 -14.74
CA ASP A 35 -7.21 8.56 -15.90
C ASP A 35 -7.12 10.04 -15.50
N GLY A 36 -6.24 10.33 -14.52
CA GLY A 36 -6.07 11.67 -13.94
C GLY A 36 -7.15 12.11 -12.93
N LYS A 37 -8.26 11.38 -12.78
CA LYS A 37 -9.32 11.68 -11.81
C LYS A 37 -9.03 11.02 -10.46
N VAL A 38 -8.92 11.83 -9.41
CA VAL A 38 -8.75 11.34 -8.03
C VAL A 38 -10.02 10.64 -7.58
N LEU A 39 -9.92 9.33 -7.32
CA LEU A 39 -11.01 8.50 -6.81
C LEU A 39 -10.99 8.45 -5.29
N VAL A 40 -9.81 8.29 -4.72
CA VAL A 40 -9.61 8.17 -3.27
C VAL A 40 -8.40 9.00 -2.90
N SER A 41 -8.56 9.87 -1.92
CA SER A 41 -7.44 10.58 -1.28
C SER A 41 -7.66 10.55 0.23
N LYS A 42 -6.84 9.78 0.94
CA LYS A 42 -6.94 9.68 2.40
C LYS A 42 -5.57 9.58 3.08
N PRO A 43 -5.38 10.28 4.21
CA PRO A 43 -4.24 10.06 5.09
C PRO A 43 -4.43 8.73 5.85
N PHE A 44 -3.41 7.88 5.82
CA PHE A 44 -3.37 6.64 6.58
C PHE A 44 -2.36 6.73 7.71
N VAL A 45 -2.86 7.02 8.91
CA VAL A 45 -2.05 6.98 10.13
C VAL A 45 -1.94 5.53 10.60
N PHE A 46 -0.73 5.17 11.03
CA PHE A 46 -0.32 3.89 11.62
C PHE A 46 -1.50 3.06 12.16
N SER A 47 -1.79 1.92 11.52
CA SER A 47 -2.82 0.90 11.86
C SER A 47 -4.15 0.90 11.11
N SER A 48 -4.32 1.79 10.12
CA SER A 48 -5.58 1.82 9.38
C SER A 48 -5.71 0.66 8.38
N LYS A 49 -6.78 -0.13 8.54
CA LYS A 49 -7.35 -0.97 7.47
C LYS A 49 -8.35 -0.12 6.70
N TYR A 50 -8.29 -0.14 5.38
CA TYR A 50 -9.24 0.57 4.55
C TYR A 50 -9.65 -0.27 3.38
N GLU A 51 -10.95 -0.34 3.17
CA GLU A 51 -11.57 -1.04 2.07
C GLU A 51 -12.44 -0.04 1.34
N SER A 52 -12.27 0.06 0.03
CA SER A 52 -13.10 0.91 -0.81
C SER A 52 -13.49 0.16 -2.06
N GLU A 53 -14.76 0.25 -2.39
CA GLU A 53 -15.25 -0.19 -3.69
C GLU A 53 -15.15 0.99 -4.66
N ILE A 54 -14.63 0.71 -5.84
CA ILE A 54 -14.39 1.68 -6.90
C ILE A 54 -14.98 1.10 -8.16
N GLU A 55 -15.83 1.86 -8.82
CA GLU A 55 -16.37 1.45 -10.11
C GLU A 55 -15.44 1.90 -11.23
N ILE A 56 -14.90 0.96 -11.99
CA ILE A 56 -14.07 1.22 -13.18
C ILE A 56 -14.70 0.43 -14.33
N ALA A 57 -15.04 1.12 -15.42
CA ALA A 57 -15.59 0.52 -16.65
C ALA A 57 -16.78 -0.44 -16.42
N SER A 58 -17.75 -0.06 -15.56
CA SER A 58 -18.91 -0.89 -15.17
C SER A 58 -18.58 -2.17 -14.37
N LYS A 59 -17.36 -2.31 -13.86
CA LYS A 59 -16.98 -3.36 -12.91
C LYS A 59 -16.66 -2.74 -11.55
N ILE A 60 -17.02 -3.48 -10.49
CA ILE A 60 -16.75 -3.08 -9.11
C ILE A 60 -15.41 -3.67 -8.70
N TYR A 61 -14.44 -2.78 -8.50
CA TYR A 61 -13.11 -3.08 -7.98
C TYR A 61 -13.08 -2.83 -6.48
N LYS A 62 -12.65 -3.80 -5.68
CA LYS A 62 -12.40 -3.62 -4.25
C LYS A 62 -10.92 -3.36 -4.01
N VAL A 63 -10.62 -2.19 -3.46
CA VAL A 63 -9.29 -1.79 -3.01
C VAL A 63 -9.17 -2.12 -1.53
N HIS A 64 -8.23 -3.00 -1.19
CA HIS A 64 -7.87 -3.30 0.19
C HIS A 64 -6.52 -2.66 0.51
N ILE A 65 -6.49 -1.76 1.48
CA ILE A 65 -5.29 -1.06 1.94
C ILE A 65 -5.05 -1.40 3.39
N PHE A 66 -3.82 -1.82 3.70
CA PHE A 66 -3.38 -2.13 5.04
C PHE A 66 -2.16 -1.28 5.38
N ALA A 67 -2.34 -0.31 6.28
CA ALA A 67 -1.36 0.72 6.65
C ALA A 67 -0.86 0.56 8.10
N PHE A 68 -0.64 -0.67 8.57
CA PHE A 68 -0.18 -0.92 9.95
C PHE A 68 1.34 -0.90 10.12
N ILE A 69 2.05 -1.81 9.44
CA ILE A 69 3.51 -2.01 9.58
C ILE A 69 4.12 -2.37 8.22
N LEU A 70 3.43 -3.22 7.47
CA LEU A 70 3.71 -3.54 6.08
C LEU A 70 2.65 -2.85 5.24
N TRP A 71 3.04 -1.83 4.46
CA TRP A 71 2.15 -1.26 3.46
C TRP A 71 1.77 -2.37 2.48
N ARG A 72 0.49 -2.71 2.44
CA ARG A 72 -0.06 -3.63 1.45
C ARG A 72 -1.30 -2.99 0.85
N SER A 73 -1.34 -2.98 -0.47
CA SER A 73 -2.47 -2.44 -1.23
C SER A 73 -2.80 -3.44 -2.32
N LYS A 74 -3.98 -4.03 -2.26
CA LYS A 74 -4.47 -5.02 -3.21
C LYS A 74 -5.67 -4.47 -3.96
N LEU A 75 -5.73 -4.79 -5.25
CA LEU A 75 -6.90 -4.54 -6.08
C LEU A 75 -7.53 -5.88 -6.44
N THR A 76 -8.81 -6.04 -6.13
CA THR A 76 -9.58 -7.25 -6.44
C THR A 76 -10.82 -6.90 -7.27
N VAL A 77 -11.23 -7.80 -8.15
CA VAL A 77 -12.46 -7.70 -8.94
C VAL A 77 -13.16 -9.04 -8.86
N ASN A 78 -14.45 -9.08 -8.50
CA ASN A 78 -15.21 -10.33 -8.44
C ASN A 78 -14.48 -11.44 -7.66
N ASN A 79 -13.85 -11.12 -6.52
CA ASN A 79 -13.01 -12.01 -5.71
C ASN A 79 -11.68 -12.48 -6.35
N GLU A 80 -11.35 -12.02 -7.54
CA GLU A 80 -10.08 -12.30 -8.21
C GLU A 80 -9.09 -11.16 -7.96
N VAL A 81 -7.84 -11.50 -7.65
CA VAL A 81 -6.78 -10.51 -7.38
C VAL A 81 -6.19 -10.06 -8.72
N ILE A 82 -6.52 -8.85 -9.16
CA ILE A 82 -5.97 -8.28 -10.40
C ILE A 82 -4.60 -7.66 -10.12
N ILE A 83 -4.44 -6.98 -8.98
CA ILE A 83 -3.17 -6.37 -8.59
C ILE A 83 -2.87 -6.74 -7.14
N GLU A 84 -1.82 -7.53 -6.94
CA GLU A 84 -1.41 -7.96 -5.61
C GLU A 84 -0.71 -6.83 -4.82
N GLU A 85 -0.04 -5.91 -5.52
CA GLU A 85 0.61 -4.73 -4.92
C GLU A 85 0.39 -3.49 -5.80
N LEU A 86 -0.56 -2.60 -5.42
CA LEU A 86 -0.76 -1.29 -6.08
C LEU A 86 0.40 -0.32 -5.87
N ILE A 87 1.17 -0.49 -4.80
CA ILE A 87 2.38 0.27 -4.48
C ILE A 87 3.39 -0.74 -3.95
N PRO A 88 4.66 -0.69 -4.38
CA PRO A 88 5.66 -1.66 -3.94
C PRO A 88 5.80 -1.63 -2.42
N SER A 89 5.59 -2.80 -1.80
CA SER A 89 5.67 -2.96 -0.35
C SER A 89 7.02 -2.45 0.17
N ARG A 90 7.01 -1.74 1.31
CA ARG A 90 8.24 -1.32 1.99
C ARG A 90 9.14 -2.54 2.19
N LYS A 91 10.41 -2.43 1.76
CA LYS A 91 11.37 -3.54 1.71
C LYS A 91 11.34 -4.35 3.01
N ARG A 92 10.89 -5.61 2.92
CA ARG A 92 10.80 -6.59 4.04
C ARG A 92 12.06 -6.70 4.90
N LYS A 93 13.23 -6.31 4.37
CA LYS A 93 14.53 -6.33 5.06
C LYS A 93 14.56 -5.53 6.38
N SER A 94 13.86 -4.40 6.47
CA SER A 94 13.92 -3.57 7.68
C SER A 94 13.11 -4.14 8.86
N ILE A 95 12.07 -4.92 8.59
CA ILE A 95 11.19 -5.50 9.61
C ILE A 95 11.78 -6.80 10.17
N GLY A 96 12.45 -7.59 9.33
CA GLY A 96 13.19 -8.76 9.81
C GLY A 96 14.25 -8.39 10.86
N GLY A 97 14.94 -7.26 10.66
CA GLY A 97 15.89 -6.72 11.65
C GLY A 97 15.23 -6.31 12.97
N LEU A 98 14.05 -5.67 12.92
CA LEU A 98 13.30 -5.28 14.13
C LEU A 98 12.84 -6.51 14.93
N ILE A 99 12.27 -7.52 14.27
CA ILE A 99 11.85 -8.77 14.91
C ILE A 99 13.06 -9.47 15.54
N TYR A 100 14.18 -9.55 14.82
CA TYR A 100 15.41 -10.15 15.33
C TYR A 100 15.95 -9.40 16.56
N SER A 101 15.93 -8.06 16.54
CA SER A 101 16.36 -7.24 17.68
C SER A 101 15.47 -7.39 18.91
N LEU A 102 14.14 -7.51 18.72
CA LEU A 102 13.18 -7.76 19.79
C LEU A 102 13.35 -9.17 20.40
N ALA A 103 13.57 -10.19 19.56
CA ALA A 103 13.83 -11.55 20.02
C ALA A 103 15.14 -11.65 20.85
N LEU A 104 16.21 -10.99 20.39
CA LEU A 104 17.48 -10.92 21.14
C LEU A 104 17.36 -10.11 22.43
N GLY A 105 16.63 -9.00 22.41
CA GLY A 105 16.42 -8.16 23.60
C GLY A 105 15.63 -8.89 24.69
N THR A 106 14.57 -9.62 24.31
CA THR A 106 13.78 -10.42 25.26
C THR A 106 14.55 -11.63 25.80
N ALA A 107 15.35 -12.30 24.95
CA ALA A 107 16.23 -13.39 25.40
C ALA A 107 17.28 -12.92 26.44
N ARG A 108 17.71 -11.66 26.38
CA ARG A 108 18.73 -11.10 27.29
C ARG A 108 18.17 -10.60 28.63
N VAL A 109 16.86 -10.40 28.74
CA VAL A 109 16.20 -9.94 29.97
C VAL A 109 15.69 -11.12 30.81
N LEU A 110 15.54 -12.30 30.19
CA LEU A 110 15.03 -13.52 30.82
C LEU A 110 16.12 -14.56 31.18
N GLY A 111 17.39 -14.29 30.89
CA GLY A 111 18.54 -15.14 31.25
C GLY A 111 19.56 -14.36 32.07
#